data_AF-A0A9P4IBG7-F1
#
_entry.id   AF-A0A9P4IBG7-F1
#
_cell.length_a   1.000
_cell.length_b   1.000
_cell.length_c   1.000
_cell.angle_alpha   90.00
_cell.angle_beta   90.00
_cell.angle_gamma   90.00
#
_symmetry.space_group_name_H-M   'P 1'
#
loop_
_entity.id
_entity.type
_entity.pdbx_description
1 polymer ?
#
loop_
_entity_poly.entity_id
_entity_poly.type
_entity_poly.pdbx_seq_one_letter_code
_entity_poly.pdbx_strand_id
1 'polypeptide(L)'
;MKFSTVFSAIAVYVAGTQAWTLSYDQGYDDGSRALTSLACSDGDNGLITRFGWETQKQVPSFPRIGGSGDIAGWNSPKCGQCYRLTYKGRSILLTAVDHAAPGEFNVALAAMGQLFPGGTAQAVQKGRVTLDKVEQVASSLCGRLRAGGMSDVTNGTDALLAGAPPNAGFCARFASESTAWMVYFCTAMGALSWWLLMVVPRMDARNRARVQLFVIVFNGVVGLGLLIYGLGMARR
;
A
#
# COMPACT_ATOMS: atom_id res chain seq x y z
N MET A 1 -48.99 32.43 23.07
CA MET A 1 -48.30 31.28 22.44
C MET A 1 -47.56 31.81 21.21
N LYS A 2 -46.23 31.82 21.20
CA LYS A 2 -45.43 32.16 20.01
C LYS A 2 -44.48 30.99 19.77
N PHE A 3 -44.82 30.16 18.79
CA PHE A 3 -43.95 29.09 18.29
C PHE A 3 -43.11 29.68 17.16
N SER A 4 -41.85 29.99 17.43
CA SER A 4 -40.86 30.26 16.39
C SER A 4 -40.30 28.93 15.90
N THR A 5 -40.75 28.47 14.74
CA THR A 5 -40.21 27.32 14.03
C THR A 5 -38.93 27.72 13.30
N VAL A 6 -37.79 27.18 13.75
CA VAL A 6 -36.51 27.28 13.04
C VAL A 6 -36.42 26.10 12.07
N PHE A 7 -36.50 26.37 10.77
CA PHE A 7 -36.20 25.39 9.72
C PHE A 7 -34.68 25.30 9.55
N SER A 8 -34.07 24.25 10.08
CA SER A 8 -32.65 23.95 9.87
C SER A 8 -32.50 23.10 8.60
N ALA A 9 -31.95 23.68 7.53
CA ALA A 9 -31.68 22.97 6.28
C ALA A 9 -30.40 22.15 6.42
N ILE A 10 -30.50 20.82 6.30
CA ILE A 10 -29.36 19.90 6.21
C ILE A 10 -28.91 19.86 4.74
N ALA A 11 -27.74 20.42 4.44
CA ALA A 11 -27.11 20.26 3.14
C ALA A 11 -26.47 18.87 3.04
N VAL A 12 -27.03 18.01 2.18
CA VAL A 12 -26.45 16.70 1.88
C VAL A 12 -25.32 16.90 0.87
N TYR A 13 -24.08 16.73 1.31
CA TYR A 13 -22.92 16.66 0.42
C TYR A 13 -22.90 15.29 -0.26
N VAL A 14 -23.30 15.24 -1.53
CA VAL A 14 -23.09 14.06 -2.36
C VAL A 14 -21.61 14.03 -2.74
N ALA A 15 -20.84 13.13 -2.13
CA ALA A 15 -19.47 12.87 -2.56
C ALA A 15 -19.51 12.25 -3.97
N GLY A 16 -19.16 13.02 -4.99
CA GLY A 16 -18.99 12.51 -6.34
C GLY A 16 -17.78 11.59 -6.40
N THR A 17 -17.98 10.33 -6.80
CA THR A 17 -16.85 9.42 -7.08
C THR A 17 -16.25 9.82 -8.42
N GLN A 18 -15.15 10.59 -8.41
CA GLN A 18 -14.40 10.86 -9.63
C GLN A 18 -13.75 9.55 -10.11
N ALA A 19 -14.10 9.13 -11.32
CA ALA A 19 -13.48 7.97 -11.94
C ALA A 19 -12.11 8.40 -12.47
N TRP A 20 -11.04 7.79 -11.94
CA TRP A 20 -9.69 8.04 -12.40
C TRP A 20 -9.37 7.16 -13.61
N THR A 21 -8.76 7.75 -14.62
CA THR A 21 -8.25 7.01 -15.78
C THR A 21 -6.73 6.86 -15.71
N LEU A 22 -6.21 5.79 -16.30
CA LEU A 22 -4.80 5.48 -16.41
C LEU A 22 -4.44 5.25 -17.86
N SER A 23 -3.48 6.01 -18.37
CA SER A 23 -2.82 5.83 -19.66
C SER A 23 -1.31 5.68 -19.49
N TYR A 24 -0.58 5.50 -20.58
CA TYR A 24 0.88 5.41 -20.56
C TYR A 24 1.55 6.38 -21.52
N ASP A 25 2.79 6.75 -21.18
CA ASP A 25 3.71 7.52 -22.00
C ASP A 25 5.13 6.95 -21.81
N GLN A 26 5.71 6.54 -22.93
CA GLN A 26 7.04 5.92 -22.96
C GLN A 26 8.16 6.87 -22.57
N GLY A 27 7.91 8.18 -22.59
CA GLY A 27 8.83 9.18 -22.06
C GLY A 27 9.07 9.06 -20.56
N TYR A 28 8.26 8.31 -19.81
CA TYR A 28 8.52 7.97 -18.40
C TYR A 28 9.30 6.66 -18.21
N ASP A 29 9.47 5.88 -19.28
CA ASP A 29 10.34 4.69 -19.27
C ASP A 29 11.82 5.06 -19.54
N ASP A 30 12.09 6.26 -20.06
CA ASP A 30 13.44 6.75 -20.29
C ASP A 30 14.07 7.31 -19.01
N GLY A 31 14.85 6.46 -18.34
CA GLY A 31 15.58 6.83 -17.14
C GLY A 31 16.63 7.93 -17.33
N SER A 32 17.04 8.23 -18.57
CA SER A 32 17.99 9.31 -18.88
C SER A 32 17.33 10.68 -19.03
N ARG A 33 16.00 10.72 -19.19
CA ARG A 33 15.25 11.97 -19.31
C ARG A 33 15.41 12.82 -18.05
N ALA A 34 15.73 14.09 -18.26
CA ALA A 34 15.94 15.05 -17.20
C ALA A 34 14.63 15.43 -16.51
N LEU A 35 14.64 15.56 -15.19
CA LEU A 35 13.49 16.05 -14.41
C LEU A 35 13.14 17.50 -14.71
N THR A 36 14.08 18.27 -15.27
CA THR A 36 13.85 19.64 -15.77
C THR A 36 12.81 19.71 -16.89
N SER A 37 12.52 18.58 -17.55
CA SER A 37 11.49 18.48 -18.59
C SER A 37 10.08 18.16 -18.07
N LEU A 38 9.92 18.06 -16.74
CA LEU A 38 8.67 17.69 -16.07
C LEU A 38 8.20 18.85 -15.17
N ALA A 39 6.90 18.89 -14.85
CA ALA A 39 6.34 19.90 -13.97
C ALA A 39 6.95 19.87 -12.55
N CYS A 40 7.37 18.71 -12.05
CA CYS A 40 7.99 18.57 -10.74
C CYS A 40 9.52 18.69 -10.77
N SER A 41 10.03 19.62 -11.58
CA SER A 41 11.45 19.93 -11.69
C SER A 41 12.00 20.55 -10.40
N ASP A 42 12.04 21.87 -10.34
CA ASP A 42 12.65 22.74 -9.36
C ASP A 42 11.57 23.58 -8.64
N GLY A 43 11.99 24.62 -7.92
CA GLY A 43 11.15 25.36 -6.98
C GLY A 43 11.04 24.66 -5.62
N ASP A 44 10.36 25.29 -4.67
CA ASP A 44 10.29 24.82 -3.27
C ASP A 44 9.69 23.40 -3.14
N ASN A 45 8.75 23.04 -4.03
CA ASN A 45 8.12 21.73 -4.06
C ASN A 45 8.74 20.76 -5.07
N GLY A 46 9.69 21.22 -5.88
CA GLY A 46 10.34 20.45 -6.95
C GLY A 46 11.17 19.28 -6.44
N LEU A 47 11.27 18.22 -7.25
CA LEU A 47 12.02 17.02 -6.90
C LEU A 47 13.54 17.24 -6.96
N ILE A 48 13.99 18.11 -7.87
CA ILE A 48 15.40 18.52 -7.99
C ILE A 48 15.81 19.24 -6.71
N THR A 49 15.05 20.25 -6.28
CA THR A 49 15.36 21.07 -5.09
C THR A 49 15.32 20.24 -3.81
N ARG A 50 14.32 19.37 -3.66
CA ARG A 50 14.08 18.63 -2.40
C ARG A 50 14.97 17.40 -2.24
N PHE A 51 15.36 16.75 -3.34
CA PHE A 51 16.05 15.46 -3.28
C PHE A 51 17.36 15.41 -4.08
N GLY A 52 17.68 16.43 -4.87
CA GLY A 52 18.87 16.46 -5.73
C GLY A 52 18.81 15.46 -6.89
N TRP A 53 17.61 15.03 -7.30
CA TRP A 53 17.44 14.16 -8.46
C TRP A 53 17.47 14.99 -9.73
N GLU A 54 18.28 14.62 -10.71
CA GLU A 54 18.39 15.28 -12.01
C GLU A 54 17.70 14.50 -13.13
N THR A 55 17.63 13.18 -12.99
CA THR A 55 17.13 12.25 -14.02
C THR A 55 16.05 11.34 -13.46
N GLN A 56 15.16 10.85 -14.33
CA GLN A 56 14.05 9.98 -13.92
C GLN A 56 14.51 8.71 -13.20
N LYS A 57 15.65 8.11 -13.59
CA LYS A 57 16.20 6.90 -12.93
C LYS A 57 16.60 7.10 -11.48
N GLN A 58 16.84 8.34 -11.05
CA GLN A 58 17.22 8.66 -9.67
C GLN A 58 16.00 8.66 -8.72
N VAL A 59 14.79 8.68 -9.27
CA VAL A 59 13.57 8.52 -8.46
C VAL A 59 13.51 7.08 -7.93
N PRO A 60 13.41 6.86 -6.60
CA PRO A 60 13.51 5.52 -6.01
C PRO A 60 12.48 4.51 -6.51
N SER A 61 11.32 4.97 -6.99
CA SER A 61 10.27 4.11 -7.53
C SER A 61 10.44 3.78 -9.02
N PHE A 62 11.42 4.36 -9.72
CA PHE A 62 11.60 4.17 -11.16
C PHE A 62 11.64 2.67 -11.55
N PRO A 63 10.92 2.24 -12.60
CA PRO A 63 10.14 3.04 -13.57
C PRO A 63 8.69 3.32 -13.15
N ARG A 64 8.29 3.12 -11.89
CA ARG A 64 6.94 3.48 -11.41
C ARG A 64 6.85 4.96 -11.09
N ILE A 65 6.87 5.76 -12.15
CA ILE A 65 6.71 7.21 -12.15
C ILE A 65 5.70 7.62 -13.23
N GLY A 66 5.12 8.80 -13.09
CA GLY A 66 4.21 9.36 -14.08
C GLY A 66 3.62 10.71 -13.70
N GLY A 67 2.80 11.24 -14.60
CA GLY A 67 1.97 12.40 -14.37
C GLY A 67 0.68 12.07 -13.61
N SER A 68 0.21 13.03 -12.82
CA SER A 68 -1.04 12.93 -12.05
C SER A 68 -1.90 14.17 -12.26
N GLY A 69 -3.21 13.95 -12.38
CA GLY A 69 -4.22 15.02 -12.41
C GLY A 69 -4.30 15.87 -11.14
N ASP A 70 -3.66 15.44 -10.04
CA ASP A 70 -3.53 16.24 -8.82
C ASP A 70 -2.41 17.30 -8.92
N ILE A 71 -1.49 17.17 -9.88
CA ILE A 71 -0.41 18.13 -10.10
C ILE A 71 -0.92 19.14 -11.12
N ALA A 72 -1.25 20.36 -10.66
CA ALA A 72 -1.75 21.43 -11.51
C ALA A 72 -0.68 22.04 -12.47
N GLY A 73 0.60 21.81 -12.20
CA GLY A 73 1.70 22.35 -13.00
C GLY A 73 3.00 22.50 -12.20
N TRP A 74 3.87 23.38 -12.69
CA TRP A 74 5.18 23.65 -12.10
C TRP A 74 5.09 24.07 -10.63
N ASN A 75 6.03 23.59 -9.79
CA ASN A 75 6.10 23.86 -8.35
C ASN A 75 4.82 23.49 -7.55
N SER A 76 4.04 22.52 -8.03
CA SER A 76 2.85 22.03 -7.33
C SER A 76 3.21 21.41 -5.96
N PRO A 77 2.44 21.66 -4.89
CA PRO A 77 2.63 21.00 -3.59
C PRO A 77 2.34 19.49 -3.64
N LYS A 78 1.78 18.99 -4.74
CA LYS A 78 1.52 17.56 -4.99
C LYS A 78 2.69 16.85 -5.68
N CYS A 79 3.79 17.55 -5.94
CA CYS A 79 4.99 16.94 -6.51
C CYS A 79 5.64 15.92 -5.57
N GLY A 80 5.92 14.73 -6.10
CA GLY A 80 6.52 13.61 -5.35
C GLY A 80 5.55 12.86 -4.44
N GLN A 81 4.24 13.09 -4.57
CA GLN A 81 3.25 12.30 -3.84
C GLN A 81 3.22 10.85 -4.34
N CYS A 82 2.92 9.93 -3.43
CA CYS A 82 2.84 8.50 -3.72
C CYS A 82 1.39 8.06 -3.82
N TYR A 83 1.06 7.31 -4.86
CA TYR A 83 -0.29 6.82 -5.13
C TYR A 83 -0.29 5.30 -5.26
N ARG A 84 -1.25 4.65 -4.61
CA ARG A 84 -1.62 3.26 -4.86
C ARG A 84 -2.71 3.23 -5.92
N LEU A 85 -2.35 2.76 -7.11
CA LEU A 85 -3.30 2.58 -8.22
C LEU A 85 -3.71 1.12 -8.26
N THR A 86 -5.01 0.84 -8.31
CA THR A 86 -5.55 -0.53 -8.35
C THR A 86 -6.40 -0.73 -9.60
N TYR A 87 -6.14 -1.83 -10.30
CA TYR A 87 -6.89 -2.26 -11.47
C TYR A 87 -7.01 -3.78 -11.48
N LYS A 88 -8.26 -4.28 -11.56
CA LYS A 88 -8.62 -5.70 -11.57
C LYS A 88 -7.94 -6.50 -10.45
N GLY A 89 -7.91 -5.94 -9.25
CA GLY A 89 -7.32 -6.56 -8.06
C GLY A 89 -5.79 -6.54 -7.98
N ARG A 90 -5.10 -5.94 -8.95
CA ARG A 90 -3.65 -5.70 -8.91
C ARG A 90 -3.40 -4.25 -8.56
N SER A 91 -2.39 -3.98 -7.73
CA SER A 91 -2.02 -2.61 -7.38
C SER A 91 -0.54 -2.34 -7.59
N ILE A 92 -0.23 -1.07 -7.88
CA ILE A 92 1.14 -0.55 -7.94
C ILE A 92 1.27 0.72 -7.10
N LEU A 93 2.47 1.00 -6.61
CA LEU A 93 2.83 2.28 -6.01
C LEU A 93 3.55 3.15 -7.04
N LEU A 94 2.96 4.31 -7.33
CA LEU A 94 3.41 5.29 -8.31
C LEU A 94 3.86 6.57 -7.61
N THR A 95 5.04 7.09 -7.98
CA THR A 95 5.44 8.46 -7.61
C THR A 95 4.99 9.42 -8.69
N ALA A 96 4.25 10.47 -8.32
CA ALA A 96 3.84 11.51 -9.25
C ALA A 96 4.97 12.53 -9.46
N VAL A 97 5.42 12.66 -10.70
CA VAL A 97 6.58 13.47 -11.12
C VAL A 97 6.22 14.53 -12.16
N ASP A 98 4.99 14.52 -12.67
CA ASP A 98 4.56 15.45 -13.71
C ASP A 98 3.06 15.78 -13.61
N HIS A 99 2.62 16.79 -14.36
CA HIS A 99 1.22 17.12 -14.55
C HIS A 99 0.55 16.12 -15.51
N ALA A 100 -0.68 15.71 -15.19
CA ALA A 100 -1.60 15.10 -16.14
C ALA A 100 -2.95 15.83 -16.10
N ALA A 101 -3.84 15.52 -17.05
CA ALA A 101 -5.18 16.10 -17.03
C ALA A 101 -5.95 15.72 -15.75
N PRO A 102 -6.87 16.57 -15.25
CA PRO A 102 -7.66 16.26 -14.06
C PRO A 102 -8.40 14.91 -14.19
N GLY A 103 -8.31 14.06 -13.17
CA GLY A 103 -8.89 12.72 -13.20
C GLY A 103 -8.11 11.70 -14.03
N GLU A 104 -6.89 12.01 -14.46
CA GLU A 104 -6.03 11.11 -15.22
C GLU A 104 -4.67 10.89 -14.54
N PHE A 105 -4.11 9.70 -14.75
CA PHE A 105 -2.71 9.37 -14.55
C PHE A 105 -2.11 8.96 -15.88
N ASN A 106 -0.91 9.48 -16.18
CA ASN A 106 -0.14 9.06 -17.34
C ASN A 106 1.21 8.53 -16.85
N VAL A 107 1.47 7.23 -17.01
CA VAL A 107 2.59 6.55 -16.35
C VAL A 107 3.55 5.89 -17.33
N ALA A 108 4.72 5.48 -16.86
CA ALA A 108 5.60 4.63 -17.66
C ALA A 108 4.88 3.35 -18.12
N LEU A 109 5.11 2.92 -19.35
CA LEU A 109 4.55 1.69 -19.90
C LEU A 109 4.93 0.47 -19.04
N ALA A 110 6.17 0.42 -18.54
CA ALA A 110 6.62 -0.61 -17.61
C ALA A 110 5.86 -0.60 -16.27
N ALA A 111 5.40 0.56 -15.80
CA ALA A 111 4.59 0.68 -14.60
C ALA A 111 3.16 0.21 -14.87
N MET A 112 2.55 0.68 -15.95
CA MET A 112 1.20 0.25 -16.37
C MET A 112 1.15 -1.26 -16.59
N GLY A 113 2.17 -1.85 -17.23
CA GLY A 113 2.29 -3.29 -17.46
C GLY A 113 2.22 -4.15 -16.19
N GLN A 114 2.61 -3.63 -15.02
CA GLN A 114 2.54 -4.37 -13.75
C GLN A 114 1.10 -4.60 -13.26
N LEU A 115 0.16 -3.73 -13.68
CA LEU A 115 -1.27 -3.87 -13.41
C LEU A 115 -1.94 -4.92 -14.29
N PHE A 116 -1.25 -5.44 -15.31
CA PHE A 116 -1.79 -6.41 -16.24
C PHE A 116 -1.09 -7.77 -16.08
N PRO A 117 -1.84 -8.89 -16.04
CA PRO A 117 -1.24 -10.21 -16.06
C PRO A 117 -0.45 -10.47 -17.36
N GLY A 118 -0.87 -9.87 -18.47
CA GLY A 118 -0.16 -9.92 -19.76
C GLY A 118 0.96 -8.90 -19.91
N GLY A 119 1.37 -8.22 -18.83
CA GLY A 119 2.49 -7.27 -18.84
C GLY A 119 2.27 -6.05 -19.74
N THR A 120 3.37 -5.53 -20.29
CA THR A 120 3.38 -4.35 -21.16
C THR A 120 2.65 -4.56 -22.48
N ALA A 121 2.68 -5.78 -23.05
CA ALA A 121 1.96 -6.08 -24.30
C ALA A 121 0.45 -5.85 -24.16
N GLN A 122 -0.12 -6.26 -23.02
CA GLN A 122 -1.53 -6.03 -22.72
C GLN A 122 -1.81 -4.55 -22.42
N ALA A 123 -0.88 -3.84 -21.76
CA ALA A 123 -1.02 -2.40 -21.53
C ALA A 123 -1.13 -1.61 -22.84
N VAL A 124 -0.29 -1.93 -23.84
CA VAL A 124 -0.34 -1.31 -25.18
C VAL A 124 -1.68 -1.56 -25.86
N GLN A 125 -2.20 -2.79 -25.81
CA GLN A 125 -3.50 -3.13 -26.41
C GLN A 125 -4.68 -2.40 -25.77
N LYS A 126 -4.59 -2.05 -24.49
CA LYS A 126 -5.65 -1.31 -23.79
C LYS A 126 -5.54 0.19 -24.00
N GLY A 127 -4.33 0.74 -24.04
CA GLY A 127 -4.10 2.17 -24.21
C GLY A 127 -4.45 2.99 -22.96
N ARG A 128 -5.74 3.02 -22.62
CA ARG A 128 -6.28 3.69 -21.44
C ARG A 128 -7.27 2.77 -20.72
N VAL A 129 -7.28 2.81 -19.39
CA VAL A 129 -8.22 2.06 -18.54
C VAL A 129 -8.76 2.95 -17.43
N THR A 130 -9.93 2.61 -16.90
CA THR A 130 -10.47 3.20 -15.67
C THR A 130 -9.94 2.41 -14.48
N LEU A 131 -9.41 3.10 -13.48
CA LEU A 131 -8.92 2.49 -12.24
C LEU A 131 -10.08 2.15 -11.31
N ASP A 132 -9.97 1.04 -10.60
CA ASP A 132 -10.96 0.64 -9.60
C ASP A 132 -10.78 1.43 -8.30
N LYS A 133 -9.52 1.77 -7.97
CA LYS A 133 -9.16 2.50 -6.75
C LYS A 133 -7.89 3.32 -6.94
N VAL A 134 -7.91 4.53 -6.39
CA VAL A 134 -6.75 5.42 -6.27
C VAL A 134 -6.66 5.88 -4.82
N GLU A 135 -5.49 5.71 -4.21
CA GLU A 135 -5.25 6.13 -2.83
C GLU A 135 -3.93 6.86 -2.75
N GLN A 136 -3.94 8.08 -2.20
CA GLN A 136 -2.71 8.74 -1.80
C GLN A 136 -2.17 8.07 -0.54
N VAL A 137 -0.90 7.68 -0.56
CA VAL A 137 -0.23 7.00 0.55
C VAL A 137 1.03 7.75 0.97
N ALA A 138 1.65 7.36 2.08
CA ALA A 138 2.89 7.97 2.54
C ALA A 138 4.00 7.86 1.47
N SER A 139 4.70 8.96 1.22
CA SER A 139 5.76 9.05 0.21
C SER A 139 6.88 8.01 0.42
N SER A 140 7.15 7.64 1.67
CA SER A 140 8.12 6.61 2.06
C SER A 140 7.83 5.20 1.51
N LEU A 141 6.59 4.94 1.09
CA LEU A 141 6.22 3.65 0.51
C LEU A 141 6.65 3.54 -0.96
N CYS A 142 6.71 4.67 -1.66
CA CYS A 142 7.25 4.73 -3.00
C CYS A 142 8.78 4.55 -2.97
N GLY A 143 9.27 3.44 -3.53
CA GLY A 143 10.69 3.08 -3.56
C GLY A 143 11.06 1.87 -2.69
N ARG A 144 10.18 1.43 -1.79
CA ARG A 144 10.38 0.22 -0.98
C ARG A 144 10.02 -1.07 -1.71
N LEU A 145 9.02 -1.01 -2.61
CA LEU A 145 8.56 -2.17 -3.37
C LEU A 145 9.39 -2.33 -4.64
N ARG A 146 10.43 -3.16 -4.64
CA ARG A 146 11.07 -3.57 -5.91
C ARG A 146 10.20 -4.60 -6.62
N ALA A 147 10.24 -4.60 -7.95
CA ALA A 147 9.43 -5.46 -8.81
C ALA A 147 9.58 -6.94 -8.43
N GLY A 148 8.59 -7.46 -7.71
CA GLY A 148 8.65 -8.80 -7.13
C GLY A 148 7.82 -8.85 -5.85
N GLY A 149 6.51 -8.99 -5.99
CA GLY A 149 5.62 -9.27 -4.86
C GLY A 149 4.90 -8.03 -4.32
N MET A 150 3.71 -7.78 -4.85
CA MET A 150 2.59 -7.33 -4.02
C MET A 150 2.23 -8.48 -3.05
N SER A 151 3.15 -8.83 -2.17
CA SER A 151 2.96 -9.82 -1.10
C SER A 151 3.20 -9.24 0.30
N ASP A 152 3.69 -8.00 0.40
CA ASP A 152 3.89 -7.31 1.68
C ASP A 152 3.02 -6.05 1.90
N VAL A 153 2.27 -5.57 0.90
CA VAL A 153 1.20 -4.57 1.10
C VAL A 153 -0.17 -5.26 1.23
N THR A 154 -0.20 -6.39 1.94
CA THR A 154 -1.41 -6.98 2.51
C THR A 154 -1.39 -6.96 4.04
N ASN A 155 -0.31 -6.50 4.66
CA ASN A 155 -0.32 -6.18 6.08
C ASN A 155 -0.88 -4.76 6.26
N GLY A 156 -2.09 -4.67 6.80
CA GLY A 156 -2.75 -3.43 7.22
C GLY A 156 -2.05 -2.66 8.34
N THR A 157 -0.72 -2.67 8.39
CA THR A 157 0.09 -1.93 9.38
C THR A 157 0.49 -0.53 8.91
N ASP A 158 0.47 -0.24 7.60
CA ASP A 158 0.74 1.11 7.09
C ASP A 158 -0.55 1.94 6.83
N ALA A 159 -1.72 1.33 7.01
CA ALA A 159 -3.02 2.03 6.98
C ALA A 159 -3.38 2.69 8.33
N LEU A 160 -2.52 2.59 9.35
CA LEU A 160 -2.78 3.09 10.71
C LEU A 160 -2.18 4.47 11.01
N LEU A 161 -1.47 5.11 10.07
CA LEU A 161 -0.93 6.46 10.28
C LEU A 161 -1.70 7.58 9.57
N ALA A 162 -2.85 7.27 8.96
CA ALA A 162 -3.75 8.28 8.41
C ALA A 162 -5.20 8.02 8.86
N GLY A 163 -5.51 8.36 10.12
CA GLY A 163 -6.90 8.64 10.55
C GLY A 163 -7.59 7.62 11.47
N ALA A 164 -6.98 7.22 12.60
CA ALA A 164 -7.70 6.48 13.65
C ALA A 164 -8.20 7.41 14.79
N PRO A 165 -9.45 7.28 15.28
CA PRO A 165 -9.93 7.98 16.48
C PRO A 165 -9.23 7.47 17.77
N PRO A 166 -9.16 8.25 18.86
CA PRO A 166 -8.17 8.09 19.93
C PRO A 166 -8.30 6.86 20.86
N ASN A 167 -9.12 5.85 20.56
CA ASN A 167 -9.53 4.84 21.55
C ASN A 167 -9.38 3.36 21.13
N ALA A 168 -8.61 3.02 20.08
CA ALA A 168 -8.43 1.64 19.64
C ALA A 168 -7.12 1.02 20.17
N GLY A 169 -7.21 -0.11 20.85
CA GLY A 169 -6.09 -0.81 21.50
C GLY A 169 -4.98 -1.27 20.56
N PHE A 170 -3.78 -1.44 21.12
CA PHE A 170 -2.58 -1.89 20.43
C PHE A 170 -2.57 -3.42 20.27
N CYS A 171 -2.40 -3.93 19.05
CA CYS A 171 -1.87 -5.28 18.85
C CYS A 171 -0.42 -5.16 18.37
N ALA A 172 0.51 -5.87 19.03
CA ALA A 172 1.92 -5.90 18.64
C ALA A 172 2.25 -7.24 17.98
N ARG A 173 3.02 -7.19 16.88
CA ARG A 173 3.51 -8.37 16.16
C ARG A 173 4.98 -8.59 16.53
N PHE A 174 5.28 -9.73 17.14
CA PHE A 174 6.67 -10.17 17.33
C PHE A 174 6.97 -11.25 16.29
N ALA A 175 7.84 -10.94 15.33
CA ALA A 175 8.40 -11.91 14.40
C ALA A 175 9.81 -12.28 14.90
N SER A 176 10.02 -13.55 15.24
CA SER A 176 11.36 -14.08 15.51
C SER A 176 11.95 -14.62 14.21
N GLU A 177 13.10 -14.09 13.79
CA GLU A 177 13.79 -14.44 12.52
C GLU A 177 14.22 -15.91 12.40
N SER A 178 14.10 -16.71 13.46
CA SER A 178 14.55 -18.10 13.48
C SER A 178 13.43 -19.14 13.41
N THR A 179 12.15 -18.74 13.31
CA THR A 179 11.03 -19.70 13.28
C THR A 179 9.90 -19.30 12.32
N ALA A 180 9.32 -20.28 11.62
CA ALA A 180 8.28 -20.12 10.59
C ALA A 180 6.88 -19.73 11.12
N TRP A 181 6.79 -19.06 12.27
CA TRP A 181 5.53 -18.76 12.96
C TRP A 181 5.33 -17.23 13.13
N MET A 182 4.07 -16.80 13.16
CA MET A 182 3.69 -15.45 13.59
C MET A 182 2.94 -15.55 14.91
N VAL A 183 3.40 -14.81 15.93
CA VAL A 183 2.71 -14.71 17.21
C VAL A 183 2.10 -13.31 17.32
N TYR A 184 0.80 -13.26 17.59
CA TYR A 184 0.07 -12.03 17.82
C TYR A 184 -0.24 -11.90 19.30
N PHE A 185 0.18 -10.78 19.90
CA PHE A 185 -0.28 -10.37 21.23
C PHE A 185 -1.24 -9.20 21.04
N CYS A 186 -2.48 -9.37 21.48
CA CYS A 186 -3.43 -8.27 21.51
C CYS A 186 -3.90 -8.03 22.94
N THR A 187 -3.74 -6.79 23.41
CA THR A 187 -4.19 -6.34 24.73
C THR A 187 -5.50 -5.57 24.57
N ALA A 188 -6.59 -6.10 25.13
CA ALA A 188 -7.78 -5.31 25.39
C ALA A 188 -7.57 -4.58 26.72
N MET A 189 -7.65 -3.24 26.74
CA MET A 189 -7.63 -2.49 28.00
C MET A 189 -9.01 -2.58 28.65
N GLY A 190 -9.12 -3.43 29.66
CA GLY A 190 -10.29 -3.63 30.51
C GLY A 190 -10.03 -4.84 31.39
N ALA A 191 -10.13 -4.67 32.71
CA ALA A 191 -9.67 -5.61 33.72
C ALA A 191 -10.09 -7.08 33.45
N LEU A 192 -9.17 -7.99 33.78
CA LEU A 192 -9.15 -9.45 33.54
C LEU A 192 -8.52 -9.84 32.20
N SER A 193 -7.18 -9.91 32.21
CA SER A 193 -6.35 -10.36 31.09
C SER A 193 -6.57 -11.84 30.77
N TRP A 194 -7.42 -12.11 29.79
CA TRP A 194 -7.43 -13.40 29.10
C TRP A 194 -6.53 -13.27 27.87
N TRP A 195 -5.30 -13.79 27.97
CA TRP A 195 -4.37 -13.85 26.85
C TRP A 195 -4.77 -15.03 25.95
N LEU A 196 -5.44 -14.76 24.83
CA LEU A 196 -5.71 -15.78 23.84
C LEU A 196 -4.50 -15.91 22.91
N LEU A 197 -3.66 -16.93 23.16
CA LEU A 197 -2.56 -17.26 22.27
C LEU A 197 -3.11 -18.04 21.07
N MET A 198 -3.26 -17.39 19.92
CA MET A 198 -3.54 -18.08 18.66
C MET A 198 -2.22 -18.39 17.95
N VAL A 199 -1.92 -19.68 17.80
CA VAL A 199 -0.80 -20.16 16.99
C VAL A 199 -1.37 -20.66 15.67
N VAL A 200 -1.12 -19.91 14.59
CA VAL A 200 -1.56 -20.31 13.24
C VAL A 200 -0.41 -21.01 12.53
N PRO A 201 -0.55 -22.29 12.14
CA PRO A 201 0.47 -22.97 11.37
C PRO A 201 0.58 -22.45 9.95
N ARG A 202 1.82 -22.16 9.56
CA ARG A 202 2.21 -22.00 8.17
C ARG A 202 2.44 -23.39 7.58
N MET A 203 1.52 -23.83 6.72
CA MET A 203 1.65 -25.12 6.02
C MET A 203 2.83 -25.05 5.04
N ASP A 204 3.78 -25.98 5.18
CA ASP A 204 4.85 -26.23 4.20
C ASP A 204 4.35 -27.18 3.10
N ALA A 205 4.91 -27.08 1.89
CA ALA A 205 4.46 -27.75 0.66
C ALA A 205 4.50 -29.29 0.68
N ARG A 206 4.98 -29.92 1.77
CA ARG A 206 5.17 -31.39 1.86
C ARG A 206 4.37 -32.11 2.95
N ASN A 207 3.46 -31.43 3.65
CA ASN A 207 2.42 -32.02 4.52
C ASN A 207 2.88 -33.20 5.43
N ARG A 208 4.03 -33.08 6.09
CA ARG A 208 4.50 -34.08 7.08
C ARG A 208 4.23 -33.59 8.50
N ALA A 209 3.66 -34.47 9.33
CA ALA A 209 3.40 -34.20 10.74
C ALA A 209 4.71 -33.97 11.52
N ARG A 210 4.83 -32.83 12.20
CA ARG A 210 5.89 -32.56 13.18
C ARG A 210 5.24 -32.30 14.53
N VAL A 211 5.62 -33.09 15.54
CA VAL A 211 5.36 -32.77 16.95
C VAL A 211 6.50 -31.87 17.39
N GLN A 212 6.19 -30.63 17.79
CA GLN A 212 7.18 -29.72 18.37
C GLN A 212 6.72 -29.30 19.76
N LEU A 213 7.56 -29.58 20.74
CA LEU A 213 7.44 -29.07 22.09
C LEU A 213 8.00 -27.65 22.11
N PHE A 214 7.27 -26.70 22.70
CA PHE A 214 7.78 -25.35 22.91
C PHE A 214 7.62 -24.96 24.37
N VAL A 215 8.62 -24.22 24.85
CA VAL A 215 8.69 -23.70 26.22
C VAL A 215 8.56 -22.19 26.11
N ILE A 216 7.55 -21.62 26.75
CA ILE A 216 7.38 -20.16 26.84
C ILE A 216 7.81 -19.75 28.24
N VAL A 217 8.73 -18.79 28.30
CA VAL A 217 9.16 -18.14 29.55
C VAL A 217 8.77 -16.68 29.46
N PHE A 218 7.86 -16.23 30.33
CA PHE A 218 7.48 -14.82 30.42
C PHE A 218 7.31 -14.42 31.88
N ASN A 219 8.04 -13.39 32.34
CA ASN A 219 8.06 -12.91 33.72
C ASN A 219 8.22 -14.03 34.79
N GLY A 220 9.16 -14.95 34.56
CA GLY A 220 9.52 -15.98 35.54
C GLY A 220 8.55 -17.17 35.64
N VAL A 221 7.45 -17.19 34.88
CA VAL A 221 6.55 -18.35 34.79
C VAL A 221 6.90 -19.16 33.54
N VAL A 222 7.19 -20.45 33.73
CA VAL A 222 7.51 -21.39 32.65
C VAL A 222 6.26 -22.24 32.37
N GLY A 223 5.67 -22.06 31.18
CA GLY A 223 4.57 -22.89 30.70
C GLY A 223 5.07 -23.92 29.69
N LEU A 224 4.76 -25.21 29.90
CA LEU A 224 5.05 -26.28 28.95
C LEU A 224 3.79 -26.57 28.12
N GLY A 225 3.85 -26.33 26.81
CA GLY A 225 2.76 -26.61 25.87
C GLY A 225 3.11 -27.77 24.94
N LEU A 226 2.20 -28.75 24.80
CA LEU A 226 2.29 -29.83 23.82
C LEU A 226 1.17 -29.66 22.79
N LEU A 227 1.53 -29.40 21.53
CA LEU A 227 0.59 -29.38 20.40
C LEU A 227 0.77 -30.68 19.58
N ILE A 228 -0.26 -31.52 19.59
CA ILE A 228 -0.34 -32.74 18.76
C ILE A 228 -1.28 -32.45 17.59
N TYR A 229 -0.76 -32.43 16.37
CA TYR A 229 -1.59 -32.34 15.16
C TYR A 229 -1.91 -33.75 14.66
N GLY A 230 -3.21 -34.04 14.49
CA GLY A 230 -3.75 -35.38 14.23
C GLY A 230 -3.40 -35.98 12.86
N LEU A 231 -3.31 -37.32 12.85
CA LEU A 231 -3.12 -38.15 11.66
C LEU A 231 -4.24 -37.95 10.64
N GLY A 232 -3.92 -37.36 9.49
CA GLY A 232 -4.67 -37.64 8.26
C GLY A 232 -4.25 -39.01 7.73
N MET A 233 -5.10 -40.03 7.93
CA MET A 233 -4.94 -41.33 7.27
C MET A 233 -4.94 -41.15 5.75
N ALA A 234 -3.79 -41.33 5.12
CA ALA A 234 -3.72 -41.61 3.70
C ALA A 234 -4.29 -43.03 3.48
N ARG A 235 -5.55 -43.15 3.08
CA ARG A 235 -6.03 -44.36 2.41
C ARG A 235 -5.51 -44.35 0.98
N ARG A 236 -5.06 -45.54 0.56
CA ARG A 236 -4.36 -45.90 -0.68
C ARG A 236 -5.02 -45.35 -1.94
#